data_AF-A0A2Z5TQ03-F1
#
_entry.id   AF-A0A2Z5TQ03-F1
#
_cell.length_a   1.000
_cell.length_b   1.000
_cell.length_c   1.000
_cell.angle_alpha   90.00
_cell.angle_beta   90.00
_cell.angle_gamma   90.00
#
_symmetry.space_group_name_H-M   'P 1'
#
loop_
_entity.id
_entity.type
_entity.pdbx_description
1 polymer ?
#
loop_
_entity_poly.entity_id
_entity_poly.type
_entity_poly.pdbx_seq_one_letter_code
_entity_poly.pdbx_strand_id
1 'polypeptide(L)' 'MQSFDKIALWVLEGNVRAIAFYEKIGFRFDGVTKTVKLGVDRVEHRMVFRK' A
#
# COMPACT_ATOMS: atom_id res chain seq x y z
N MET A 1 15.89 12.72 16.59
CA MET A 1 15.32 11.63 15.76
C MET A 1 14.11 12.19 15.03
N GLN A 2 14.03 12.08 13.71
CA GLN A 2 12.82 12.48 12.98
C GLN A 2 11.72 11.44 13.24
N SER A 3 10.55 11.90 13.69
CA SER A 3 9.32 11.12 13.73
C SER A 3 8.57 11.31 12.42
N PHE A 4 8.06 10.22 11.86
CA PHE A 4 7.17 10.26 10.70
C PHE A 4 5.74 10.02 11.16
N ASP A 5 4.86 10.99 10.92
CA ASP A 5 3.44 10.90 11.28
C ASP A 5 2.65 10.01 10.31
N LYS A 6 3.24 9.73 9.14
CA LYS A 6 2.61 8.96 8.07
C LYS A 6 3.64 8.09 7.34
N ILE A 7 3.34 6.81 7.19
CA ILE A 7 4.06 5.85 6.35
C ILE A 7 3.13 5.44 5.22
N ALA A 8 3.63 5.36 3.98
CA ALA A 8 2.87 4.90 2.84
C ALA A 8 3.64 3.87 2.02
N LEU A 9 2.92 2.90 1.44
CA LEU A 9 3.46 1.88 0.54
C LEU A 9 2.46 1.58 -0.58
N TRP A 10 2.94 0.96 -1.65
CA TRP A 10 2.12 0.48 -2.75
C TRP A 10 2.05 -1.04 -2.72
N VAL A 11 0.86 -1.60 -2.95
CA VAL A 11 0.65 -3.04 -3.04
C VAL A 11 -0.11 -3.36 -4.32
N LEU A 12 0.33 -4.39 -5.04
CA LEU A 12 -0.34 -4.86 -6.25
C LEU A 12 -1.78 -5.27 -5.95
N GLU A 13 -2.70 -4.87 -6.83
CA GLU A 13 -4.08 -5.32 -6.83
C GLU A 13 -4.14 -6.86 -6.84
N GLY A 14 -4.98 -7.43 -5.96
CA GLY A 14 -5.13 -8.88 -5.81
C GLY A 14 -4.01 -9.58 -5.01
N ASN A 15 -2.98 -8.88 -4.53
CA ASN A 15 -1.97 -9.49 -3.65
C ASN A 15 -2.49 -9.65 -2.21
N VAL A 16 -3.46 -10.57 -2.03
CA VAL A 16 -4.19 -10.80 -0.77
C VAL A 16 -3.28 -11.07 0.42
N ARG A 17 -2.11 -11.71 0.19
CA ARG A 17 -1.14 -12.00 1.27
C ARG A 17 -0.47 -10.74 1.79
N ALA A 18 -0.01 -9.87 0.89
CA ALA A 18 0.63 -8.61 1.28
C ALA A 18 -0.39 -7.67 1.92
N ILE A 19 -1.60 -7.58 1.35
CA ILE A 19 -2.69 -6.76 1.89
C ILE A 19 -2.99 -7.17 3.34
N ALA A 20 -3.26 -8.46 3.58
CA ALA A 20 -3.57 -8.97 4.92
C ALA A 20 -2.40 -8.75 5.92
N PHE A 21 -1.16 -8.85 5.45
CA PHE A 21 0.02 -8.57 6.29
C PHE A 21 0.04 -7.11 6.76
N TYR A 22 -0.14 -6.15 5.85
CA TYR A 22 -0.10 -4.73 6.20
C TYR A 22 -1.34 -4.29 6.98
N GLU A 23 -2.52 -4.86 6.70
CA GLU A 23 -3.73 -4.60 7.48
C GLU A 23 -3.59 -5.02 8.95
N LYS A 24 -2.92 -6.16 9.22
CA LYS A 24 -2.60 -6.62 10.58
C LYS A 24 -1.68 -5.66 11.34
N ILE A 25 -0.80 -4.95 10.64
CA ILE A 25 0.10 -3.94 11.21
C ILE A 25 -0.63 -2.59 11.44
N GLY A 26 -1.80 -2.41 10.83
CA GLY A 26 -2.63 -1.20 10.99
C GLY A 26 -2.63 -0.28 9.76
N PHE A 27 -2.01 -0.69 8.66
CA PHE A 27 -2.14 0.05 7.40
C PHE A 27 -3.57 -0.07 6.85
N ARG A 28 -4.03 0.98 6.15
CA ARG A 28 -5.34 1.03 5.49
C ARG A 28 -5.21 1.63 4.10
N PHE A 29 -6.04 1.20 3.16
CA PHE A 29 -6.12 1.85 1.86
C PHE A 29 -6.61 3.30 2.01
N ASP A 30 -6.01 4.23 1.28
CA ASP A 30 -6.43 5.63 1.24
C ASP A 30 -7.18 6.00 -0.06
N GLY A 31 -7.54 4.99 -0.86
CA GLY A 31 -8.25 5.14 -2.13
C GLY A 31 -7.37 5.54 -3.31
N VAL A 32 -6.09 5.85 -3.08
CA VAL A 32 -5.17 6.21 -4.18
C VAL A 32 -4.66 4.96 -4.87
N THR A 33 -4.78 4.95 -6.19
CA THR A 33 -4.29 3.90 -7.07
C THR A 33 -3.36 4.48 -8.14
N LYS A 34 -2.55 3.62 -8.75
CA LYS A 34 -1.80 3.95 -9.97
C LYS A 34 -1.60 2.70 -10.82
N THR A 35 -1.41 2.90 -12.11
CA THR A 35 -0.94 1.84 -13.00
C THR A 35 0.58 1.81 -13.02
N VAL A 36 1.17 0.62 -12.94
CA VAL A 36 2.60 0.37 -13.09
C VAL A 36 2.84 -0.63 -14.21
N LYS A 37 3.88 -0.42 -15.02
CA LYS A 37 4.24 -1.31 -16.12
C LYS A 37 5.27 -2.33 -15.65
N LEU A 38 4.83 -3.55 -15.37
CA LEU A 38 5.66 -4.69 -14.94
C LEU A 38 5.57 -5.80 -15.99
N GLY A 39 6.07 -5.52 -17.20
CA GLY A 39 5.87 -6.32 -18.40
C GLY A 39 4.45 -6.17 -18.98
N VAL A 40 3.44 -6.20 -18.12
CA VAL A 40 2.05 -5.81 -18.41
C VAL A 40 1.62 -4.68 -17.47
N ASP A 41 0.55 -3.99 -17.84
CA ASP A 41 -0.05 -2.98 -16.97
C ASP A 41 -0.68 -3.67 -15.75
N ARG A 42 -0.34 -3.18 -14.56
CA ARG A 42 -0.84 -3.65 -13.27
C ARG A 42 -1.31 -2.46 -12.46
N VAL A 43 -2.31 -2.65 -11.61
CA VAL A 43 -2.75 -1.63 -10.66
C VAL A 43 -2.08 -1.87 -9.32
N GLU A 44 -1.62 -0.79 -8.69
CA GLU A 44 -1.22 -0.78 -7.29
C GLU A 44 -2.15 0.14 -6.49
N HIS A 45 -2.49 -0.27 -5.28
CA HIS A 45 -3.22 0.53 -4.30
C HIS A 45 -2.25 1.03 -3.23
N ARG A 46 -2.41 2.28 -2.82
CA ARG A 46 -1.62 2.83 -1.73
C ARG A 46 -2.25 2.48 -0.40
N MET A 47 -1.41 1.99 0.51
CA MET A 47 -1.77 1.81 1.91
C MET A 47 -1.01 2.80 2.78
N VAL A 48 -1.67 3.29 3.82
CA VAL A 48 -1.16 4.30 4.74
C VAL A 48 -1.27 3.81 6.17
N PHE A 49 -0.21 4.02 6.96
CA PHE A 49 -0.21 3.90 8.41
C PHE A 49 0.05 5.28 9.02
N ARG A 50 -0.69 5.63 10.07
CA ARG A 50 -0.52 6.85 10.86
C ARG A 50 -0.28 6.44 12.31
N LYS A 51 0.71 7.07 12.94
CA LYS A 51 1.00 6.87 14.37
C LYS A 51 -0.06 7.52 15.24
#